data_AF-A0A8S4BA08-F1
#
_entry.id   AF-A0A8S4BA08-F1
#
_cell.length_a   1.000
_cell.length_b   1.000
_cell.length_c   1.000
_cell.angle_alpha   90.00
_cell.angle_beta   90.00
_cell.angle_gamma   90.00
#
_symmetry.space_group_name_H-M   'P 1'
#
loop_
_entity.id
_entity.type
_entity.pdbx_description
1 polymer ?
#
loop_
_entity_poly.entity_id
_entity_poly.type
_entity_poly.pdbx_seq_one_letter_code
_entity_poly.pdbx_strand_id
1 'polypeptide(L)'
;MLMEAGSQSRVNGINVIILVHEEISPLIREELLVSMAQSTYPALHTEDELRNLVFRVTAVRHPRRHLMDSWLSEKNVHVFVLMPQTASYSGEMSVDSETQSLSPQMQKALKLSCCVEVYQPWSKQSLMEVAVQCLTVLPHEIAQLGSKDSQSVVMAGIHQSACQYASVFLRVQPFTPHTYLEFIAHYGSLCSLLHQQWQSKNKRITSALARLDVLNNTAQQHEQHLLRLQKKVAETQQHEKDLLKAVQNKTNLFEKTLEKYVEERNNLDYLENQSNQAEKQINSVFVSAINILKCLNPSDLEEVRHYRDPPDGVVKIMDAICLLFNRPLGWESAKQLFSQSNFFQ
;
A
#
# COMPACT_ATOMS: atom_id res chain seq x y z
N MET A 1 72.03 13.52 10.39
CA MET A 1 71.42 12.68 9.33
C MET A 1 72.26 12.53 8.07
N LEU A 2 72.73 13.60 7.41
CA LEU A 2 73.57 13.50 6.21
C LEU A 2 74.85 12.66 6.44
N MET A 3 75.49 12.86 7.60
CA MET A 3 76.63 12.05 8.06
C MET A 3 76.32 10.57 8.25
N GLU A 4 75.15 10.25 8.81
CA GLU A 4 74.71 8.87 9.04
C GLU A 4 74.29 8.19 7.73
N ALA A 5 73.66 8.94 6.81
CA ALA A 5 73.35 8.50 5.46
C ALA A 5 74.64 8.26 4.64
N GLY A 6 75.62 9.15 4.76
CA GLY A 6 76.95 9.02 4.17
C GLY A 6 77.73 7.84 4.76
N SER A 7 77.67 7.62 6.08
CA SER A 7 78.36 6.48 6.71
C SER A 7 77.69 5.15 6.37
N GLN A 8 76.35 5.06 6.37
CA GLN A 8 75.66 3.83 5.99
C GLN A 8 75.77 3.50 4.51
N SER A 9 75.77 4.50 3.63
CA SER A 9 76.01 4.28 2.19
C SER A 9 77.44 3.82 1.91
N ARG A 10 78.45 4.40 2.59
CA ARG A 10 79.88 4.02 2.47
C ARG A 10 80.21 2.67 3.11
N VAL A 11 79.61 2.35 4.25
CA VAL A 11 79.91 1.12 5.03
C VAL A 11 79.05 -0.07 4.60
N ASN A 12 77.76 0.14 4.31
CA ASN A 12 76.81 -0.95 4.05
C ASN A 12 76.38 -1.07 2.58
N GLY A 13 76.79 -0.14 1.70
CA GLY A 13 76.39 -0.12 0.28
C GLY A 13 74.89 0.06 0.07
N ILE A 14 74.19 0.70 1.01
CA ILE A 14 72.74 0.92 0.98
C ILE A 14 72.43 2.20 0.20
N ASN A 15 71.44 2.14 -0.69
CA ASN A 15 70.90 3.33 -1.36
C ASN A 15 70.01 4.10 -0.38
N VAL A 16 70.36 5.36 -0.12
CA VAL A 16 69.64 6.26 0.78
C VAL A 16 68.96 7.35 -0.05
N ILE A 17 67.65 7.52 0.16
CA ILE A 17 66.89 8.62 -0.42
C ILE A 17 66.60 9.64 0.68
N ILE A 18 66.94 10.90 0.41
CA ILE A 18 66.71 12.03 1.31
C ILE A 18 65.69 12.96 0.64
N LEU A 19 64.53 13.12 1.28
CA LEU A 19 63.49 14.06 0.85
C LEU A 19 63.56 15.32 1.74
N VAL A 20 63.88 16.45 1.12
CA VAL A 20 64.02 17.75 1.77
C VAL A 20 62.77 18.55 1.45
N HIS A 21 61.91 18.76 2.46
CA HIS A 21 60.65 19.50 2.33
C HIS A 21 60.86 21.02 2.19
N GLU A 22 59.87 21.69 1.60
CA GLU A 22 59.87 23.13 1.34
C GLU A 22 60.02 23.99 2.60
N GLU A 23 59.48 23.53 3.72
CA GLU A 23 59.42 24.25 5.01
C GLU A 23 60.75 24.20 5.79
N ILE A 24 61.80 23.58 5.25
CA ILE A 24 63.10 23.52 5.91
C ILE A 24 63.75 24.91 5.95
N SER A 25 64.29 25.25 7.13
CA SER A 25 65.01 26.51 7.37
C SER A 25 66.04 26.79 6.26
N PRO A 26 66.12 28.05 5.76
CA PRO A 26 67.04 28.41 4.69
C PRO A 26 68.51 28.16 5.06
N LEU A 27 68.86 28.16 6.35
CA LEU A 27 70.21 27.86 6.83
C LEU A 27 70.56 26.38 6.61
N ILE A 28 69.67 25.46 7.01
CA ILE A 28 69.85 24.01 6.84
C ILE A 28 69.90 23.66 5.35
N ARG A 29 69.09 24.34 4.55
CA ARG A 29 69.08 24.20 3.08
C ARG A 29 70.39 24.66 2.46
N GLU A 30 70.95 25.80 2.90
CA GLU A 30 72.24 26.29 2.40
C GLU A 30 73.37 25.30 2.72
N GLU A 31 73.39 24.78 3.94
CA GLU A 31 74.37 23.80 4.39
C GLU A 31 74.29 22.49 3.59
N LEU A 32 73.07 22.03 3.31
CA LEU A 32 72.84 20.86 2.45
C LEU A 32 73.35 21.11 1.03
N LEU A 33 73.10 22.29 0.46
CA LEU A 33 73.60 22.67 -0.87
C LEU A 33 75.14 22.81 -0.89
N VAL A 34 75.76 23.32 0.19
CA VAL A 34 77.23 23.33 0.33
C VAL A 34 77.77 21.91 0.39
N SER A 35 77.15 21.03 1.18
CA SER A 35 77.55 19.62 1.31
C SER A 35 77.45 18.88 -0.02
N MET A 36 76.39 19.12 -0.79
CA MET A 36 76.22 18.58 -2.15
C MET A 36 77.29 19.10 -3.12
N ALA A 37 77.71 20.37 -3.00
CA ALA A 37 78.75 20.95 -3.85
C ALA A 37 80.16 20.42 -3.53
N GLN A 38 80.44 20.15 -2.26
CA GLN A 38 81.76 19.74 -1.80
C GLN A 38 81.97 18.22 -1.80
N SER A 39 80.93 17.41 -2.07
CA SER A 39 80.95 15.94 -1.92
C SER A 39 81.53 15.47 -0.58
N THR A 40 81.45 16.36 0.42
CA THR A 40 82.08 16.25 1.73
C THR A 40 81.12 16.87 2.73
N TYR A 41 80.64 16.06 3.65
CA TYR A 41 79.71 16.50 4.69
C TYR A 41 80.49 17.24 5.79
N PRO A 42 80.22 18.54 6.06
CA PRO A 42 80.84 19.26 7.16
C PRO A 42 80.31 18.67 8.48
N ALA A 43 81.23 18.36 9.38
CA ALA A 43 80.91 17.81 10.69
C ALA A 43 80.50 18.92 11.64
N LEU A 44 79.24 19.37 11.64
CA LEU A 44 78.67 20.20 12.71
C LEU A 44 77.14 20.23 12.53
N HIS A 45 76.38 19.54 13.40
CA HIS A 45 75.07 19.94 13.98
C HIS A 45 74.49 18.77 14.80
N THR A 46 73.91 19.11 15.95
CA THR A 46 73.40 18.19 16.99
C THR A 46 72.15 17.43 16.55
N GLU A 47 72.08 16.13 16.91
CA GLU A 47 71.10 15.16 16.39
C GLU A 47 69.61 15.51 16.55
N ASP A 48 69.26 16.35 17.54
CA ASP A 48 67.87 16.55 17.94
C ASP A 48 67.08 17.50 17.04
N GLU A 49 67.73 18.47 16.38
CA GLU A 49 67.06 19.45 15.50
C GLU A 49 66.76 18.86 14.10
N LEU A 50 67.52 17.84 13.68
CA LEU A 50 67.44 17.24 12.33
C LEU A 50 66.42 16.10 12.20
N ARG A 51 65.92 15.57 13.34
CA ARG A 51 65.01 14.41 13.37
C ARG A 51 63.57 14.77 13.00
N ASN A 52 63.19 16.05 13.13
CA ASN A 52 61.83 16.54 12.87
C ASN A 52 61.58 16.97 11.42
N LEU A 53 62.60 17.11 10.57
CA LEU A 53 62.46 17.74 9.23
C LEU A 53 62.79 16.84 8.02
N VAL A 54 63.23 15.59 8.21
CA VAL A 54 63.66 14.72 7.09
C VAL A 54 63.08 13.30 7.24
N PHE A 55 62.37 12.85 6.22
CA PHE A 55 61.85 11.47 6.14
C PHE A 55 62.85 10.56 5.44
N ARG A 56 63.26 9.45 6.09
CA ARG A 56 64.19 8.45 5.52
C ARG A 56 63.44 7.26 4.96
N VAL A 57 63.72 6.90 3.70
CA VAL A 57 63.24 5.65 3.10
C VAL A 57 64.45 4.84 2.65
N THR A 58 64.60 3.60 3.14
CA THR A 58 65.69 2.68 2.74
C THR A 58 65.11 1.53 1.91
N ALA A 59 65.76 1.19 0.79
CA ALA A 59 65.38 0.07 -0.08
C ALA A 59 66.52 -0.97 -0.23
N VAL A 60 66.12 -2.19 -0.59
CA VAL A 60 66.77 -3.51 -0.38
C VAL A 60 68.10 -3.75 -1.15
N ARG A 61 68.98 -4.56 -0.53
CA ARG A 61 70.37 -4.92 -0.90
C ARG A 61 70.55 -5.80 -2.16
N HIS A 62 71.65 -5.56 -2.89
CA HIS A 62 72.43 -6.59 -3.59
C HIS A 62 73.95 -6.39 -3.34
N PRO A 63 74.74 -7.45 -3.07
CA PRO A 63 76.18 -7.31 -2.86
C PRO A 63 76.97 -7.72 -4.12
N ARG A 64 77.97 -6.93 -4.53
CA ARG A 64 79.20 -7.47 -5.16
C ARG A 64 80.38 -6.50 -5.12
N ARG A 65 81.55 -7.12 -5.03
CA ARG A 65 82.88 -6.62 -4.70
C ARG A 65 83.49 -5.81 -5.84
N HIS A 66 84.00 -4.61 -5.55
CA HIS A 66 85.30 -4.12 -6.03
C HIS A 66 85.77 -2.97 -5.14
N LEU A 67 86.95 -3.14 -4.56
CA LEU A 67 87.56 -2.27 -3.56
C LEU A 67 88.55 -1.31 -4.23
N MET A 68 88.58 -0.10 -3.68
CA MET A 68 89.65 0.92 -3.67
C MET A 68 89.65 2.10 -4.65
N ASP A 69 88.96 2.07 -5.80
CA ASP A 69 88.77 3.31 -6.61
C ASP A 69 87.37 3.94 -6.47
N SER A 70 86.46 3.29 -5.74
CA SER A 70 85.06 3.73 -5.57
C SER A 70 84.78 4.47 -4.26
N TRP A 71 85.77 4.63 -3.38
CA TRP A 71 85.59 5.26 -2.05
C TRP A 71 85.28 6.76 -2.11
N LEU A 72 85.56 7.40 -3.24
CA LEU A 72 85.30 8.82 -3.49
C LEU A 72 84.00 9.08 -4.25
N SER A 73 83.26 8.04 -4.63
CA SER A 73 82.06 8.19 -5.43
C SER A 73 80.84 7.88 -4.55
N GLU A 74 80.17 8.93 -4.10
CA GLU A 74 78.93 8.90 -3.31
C GLU A 74 77.74 8.41 -4.16
N LYS A 75 77.87 7.22 -4.78
CA LYS A 75 76.94 6.69 -5.78
C LYS A 75 75.60 6.21 -5.23
N ASN A 76 75.42 6.24 -3.90
CA ASN A 76 74.31 5.60 -3.22
C ASN A 76 73.43 6.58 -2.42
N VAL A 77 73.62 7.89 -2.56
CA VAL A 77 72.76 8.90 -1.90
C VAL A 77 72.03 9.70 -2.97
N HIS A 78 70.70 9.63 -2.95
CA HIS A 78 69.83 10.42 -3.81
C HIS A 78 69.10 11.47 -2.96
N VAL A 79 69.28 12.74 -3.29
CA VAL A 79 68.66 13.85 -2.57
C VAL A 79 67.62 14.50 -3.47
N PHE A 80 66.39 14.55 -3.00
CA PHE A 80 65.27 15.27 -3.62
C PHE A 80 64.99 16.51 -2.80
N VAL A 81 65.09 17.67 -3.43
CA VAL A 81 64.89 18.97 -2.77
C VAL A 81 63.64 19.63 -3.33
N LEU A 82 62.61 19.75 -2.49
CA LEU A 82 61.40 20.50 -2.80
C LEU A 82 61.66 21.96 -2.46
N MET A 83 61.64 22.81 -3.49
CA MET A 83 61.84 24.25 -3.35
C MET A 83 60.54 24.98 -3.66
N PRO A 84 60.17 26.03 -2.89
CA PRO A 84 59.05 26.89 -3.26
C PRO A 84 59.32 27.51 -4.62
N GLN A 85 58.30 27.57 -5.48
CA GLN A 85 58.31 28.54 -6.55
C GLN A 85 57.95 29.91 -5.94
N THR A 86 58.95 30.64 -5.44
CA THR A 86 58.73 32.01 -4.94
C THR A 86 58.40 32.92 -6.12
N ALA A 87 57.13 33.00 -6.50
CA ALA A 87 56.63 34.14 -7.24
C ALA A 87 56.56 35.29 -6.23
N SER A 88 57.63 36.08 -6.17
CA SER A 88 57.57 37.40 -5.55
C SER A 88 56.56 38.22 -6.35
N TYR A 89 55.30 38.21 -5.95
CA TYR A 89 54.35 39.24 -6.36
C TYR A 89 54.72 40.53 -5.62
N SER A 90 55.87 41.13 -5.97
CA SER A 90 56.12 42.53 -5.67
C SER A 90 55.12 43.31 -6.52
N GLY A 91 54.12 43.90 -5.86
CA GLY A 91 53.10 44.70 -6.50
C GLY A 91 53.66 46.02 -7.03
N GLU A 92 54.45 45.97 -8.09
CA GLU A 92 54.75 47.12 -8.93
C GLU A 92 54.82 46.64 -10.38
N MET A 93 53.75 46.95 -11.13
CA MET A 93 53.72 46.77 -12.58
C MET A 93 54.72 47.77 -13.19
N SER A 94 55.96 47.35 -13.39
CA SER A 94 56.95 48.07 -14.20
C SER A 94 57.17 47.29 -15.50
N VAL A 95 57.16 48.00 -16.63
CA VAL A 95 57.03 47.46 -17.99
C VAL A 95 58.36 46.92 -18.56
N ASP A 96 59.42 46.83 -17.75
CA ASP A 96 60.75 46.46 -18.23
C ASP A 96 61.21 45.12 -17.66
N SER A 97 61.15 44.07 -18.48
CA SER A 97 61.89 42.81 -18.36
C SER A 97 61.98 42.19 -16.96
N GLU A 98 60.87 41.63 -16.47
CA GLU A 98 60.85 40.78 -15.27
C GLU A 98 61.56 39.44 -15.51
N THR A 99 62.89 39.46 -15.51
CA THR A 99 63.66 38.26 -15.15
C THR A 99 63.37 37.99 -13.68
N GLN A 100 62.45 37.04 -13.40
CA GLN A 100 62.23 36.51 -12.06
C GLN A 100 63.59 36.14 -11.45
N SER A 101 64.06 36.93 -10.48
CA SER A 101 65.37 36.68 -9.88
C SER A 101 65.25 35.46 -8.96
N LEU A 102 65.68 34.30 -9.49
CA LEU A 102 65.78 33.07 -8.72
C LEU A 102 66.61 33.35 -7.46
N SER A 103 66.13 32.90 -6.29
CA SER A 103 66.88 33.05 -5.05
C SER A 103 68.29 32.47 -5.20
N PRO A 104 69.31 33.00 -4.49
CA PRO A 104 70.68 32.50 -4.61
C PRO A 104 70.77 31.00 -4.28
N GLN A 105 69.93 30.53 -3.35
CA GLN A 105 69.82 29.11 -3.00
C GLN A 105 69.22 28.28 -4.14
N MET A 106 68.20 28.79 -4.83
CA MET A 106 67.61 28.12 -5.99
C MET A 106 68.62 28.04 -7.14
N GLN A 107 69.34 29.12 -7.44
CA GLN A 107 70.39 29.11 -8.47
C GLN A 107 71.49 28.09 -8.16
N LYS A 108 71.87 27.96 -6.89
CA LYS A 108 72.84 26.98 -6.42
C LYS A 108 72.29 25.55 -6.52
N ALA A 109 71.04 25.32 -6.12
CA ALA A 109 70.37 24.03 -6.25
C ALA A 109 70.31 23.56 -7.71
N LEU A 110 69.93 24.45 -8.64
CA LEU A 110 69.86 24.15 -10.07
C LEU A 110 71.22 23.78 -10.69
N LYS A 111 72.31 24.42 -10.22
CA LYS A 111 73.67 24.08 -10.67
C LYS A 111 74.15 22.71 -10.16
N LEU A 112 73.64 22.28 -9.00
CA LEU A 112 74.03 21.03 -8.35
C LEU A 112 73.12 19.85 -8.70
N SER A 113 71.91 20.11 -9.18
CA SER A 113 70.93 19.08 -9.51
C SER A 113 71.24 18.38 -10.83
N CYS A 114 71.09 17.06 -10.86
CA CYS A 114 71.14 16.27 -12.10
C CYS A 114 69.80 16.24 -12.86
N CYS A 115 68.69 16.42 -12.15
CA CYS A 115 67.34 16.42 -12.68
C CYS A 115 66.53 17.51 -11.98
N VAL A 116 65.73 18.24 -12.76
CA VAL A 116 64.84 19.30 -12.26
C VAL A 116 63.45 18.99 -12.77
N GLU A 117 62.53 18.76 -11.85
CA GLU A 117 61.11 18.62 -12.14
C GLU A 117 60.38 19.88 -11.68
N VAL A 118 59.60 20.47 -12.58
CA VAL A 118 58.81 21.68 -12.28
C VAL A 118 57.34 21.28 -12.19
N TYR A 119 56.78 21.44 -11.00
CA TYR A 119 55.36 21.20 -10.77
C TYR A 119 54.57 22.45 -11.14
N GLN A 120 53.62 22.29 -12.06
CA GLN A 120 52.75 23.37 -12.51
C GLN A 120 51.36 23.25 -11.85
N PRO A 121 50.64 24.38 -11.69
CA PRO A 121 49.24 24.35 -11.33
C PRO A 121 48.45 23.46 -12.28
N TRP A 122 47.43 22.77 -11.75
CA TRP A 122 46.62 21.85 -12.55
C TRP A 122 45.91 22.57 -13.69
N SER A 123 46.08 22.05 -14.91
CA SER A 123 45.37 22.54 -16.08
C SER A 123 43.87 22.27 -15.96
N LYS A 124 43.06 22.96 -16.77
CA LYS A 124 41.61 22.70 -16.83
C LYS A 124 41.32 21.22 -17.13
N GLN A 125 42.08 20.63 -18.06
CA GLN A 125 41.92 19.23 -18.46
C GLN A 125 42.25 18.29 -17.30
N SER A 126 43.36 18.52 -16.60
CA SER A 126 43.75 17.74 -15.42
C SER A 126 42.70 17.81 -14.30
N LEU A 127 42.16 19.00 -14.03
CA LEU A 127 41.07 19.20 -13.07
C LEU A 127 39.84 18.37 -13.46
N MET A 128 39.47 18.40 -14.75
CA MET A 128 38.34 17.62 -15.25
C MET A 128 38.56 16.11 -15.12
N GLU A 129 39.74 15.61 -15.49
CA GLU A 129 40.08 14.18 -15.37
C GLU A 129 40.03 13.70 -13.92
N VAL A 130 40.62 14.48 -13.01
CA VAL A 130 40.57 14.20 -11.56
C VAL A 130 39.12 14.20 -11.07
N ALA A 131 38.31 15.18 -11.47
CA ALA A 131 36.91 15.24 -11.09
C ALA A 131 36.12 14.03 -11.61
N VAL A 132 36.33 13.60 -12.86
CA VAL A 132 35.70 12.38 -13.39
C VAL A 132 36.07 11.17 -12.53
N GLN A 133 37.36 10.99 -12.21
CA GLN A 133 37.80 9.88 -11.37
C GLN A 133 37.18 9.94 -9.97
N CYS A 134 37.20 11.09 -9.29
CA CYS A 134 36.58 11.25 -7.98
C CYS A 134 35.07 10.96 -8.02
N LEU A 135 34.36 11.47 -9.03
CA LEU A 135 32.92 11.23 -9.24
C LEU A 135 32.59 9.77 -9.56
N THR A 136 33.54 8.97 -10.05
CA THR A 136 33.33 7.52 -10.24
C THR A 136 33.37 6.72 -8.94
N VAL A 137 34.13 7.20 -7.95
CA VAL A 137 34.23 6.56 -6.63
C VAL A 137 33.01 6.87 -5.75
N LEU A 138 32.31 7.97 -6.03
CA LEU A 138 31.08 8.33 -5.32
C LEU A 138 29.96 7.29 -5.53
N PRO A 139 29.05 7.12 -4.54
CA PRO A 139 27.92 6.20 -4.63
C PRO A 139 27.08 6.40 -5.89
N HIS A 140 26.68 5.28 -6.51
CA HIS A 140 26.01 5.23 -7.82
C HIS A 140 24.70 6.03 -7.90
N GLU A 141 24.05 6.27 -6.76
CA GLU A 141 22.82 7.08 -6.64
C GLU A 141 23.02 8.54 -7.08
N ILE A 142 24.25 9.06 -6.97
CA ILE A 142 24.61 10.43 -7.39
C ILE A 142 24.96 10.48 -8.88
N ALA A 143 25.45 9.36 -9.44
CA ALA A 143 25.86 9.25 -10.84
C ALA A 143 24.70 9.39 -11.85
N GLN A 144 23.44 9.30 -11.39
CA GLN A 144 22.27 9.46 -12.25
C GLN A 144 21.81 10.92 -12.41
N LEU A 145 22.40 11.88 -11.67
CA LEU A 145 21.94 13.27 -11.68
C LEU A 145 22.44 14.08 -12.91
N GLY A 146 23.28 13.50 -13.77
CA GLY A 146 23.78 14.13 -14.99
C GLY A 146 24.97 13.37 -15.59
N SER A 147 25.48 13.84 -16.73
CA SER A 147 26.71 13.30 -17.30
C SER A 147 27.91 13.69 -16.42
N LYS A 148 28.71 12.71 -15.99
CA LYS A 148 29.94 12.93 -15.20
C LYS A 148 30.88 13.90 -15.91
N ASP A 149 30.92 13.86 -17.23
CA ASP A 149 31.74 14.77 -18.04
C ASP A 149 31.26 16.22 -17.94
N SER A 150 29.94 16.44 -17.89
CA SER A 150 29.41 17.79 -17.70
C SER A 150 29.68 18.33 -16.30
N GLN A 151 29.60 17.46 -15.27
CA GLN A 151 29.88 17.82 -13.89
C GLN A 151 31.36 18.15 -13.70
N SER A 152 32.27 17.40 -14.33
CA SER A 152 33.71 17.65 -14.25
C SER A 152 34.10 18.99 -14.87
N VAL A 153 33.49 19.37 -16.01
CA VAL A 153 33.68 20.70 -16.63
C VAL A 153 33.29 21.80 -15.64
N VAL A 154 32.12 21.67 -15.00
CA VAL A 154 31.61 22.68 -14.07
C VAL A 154 32.48 22.76 -12.82
N MET A 155 32.86 21.63 -12.23
CA MET A 155 33.73 21.59 -11.06
C MET A 155 35.09 22.24 -11.33
N ALA A 156 35.71 21.92 -12.47
CA ALA A 156 36.97 22.55 -12.89
C ALA A 156 36.78 24.07 -13.09
N GLY A 157 35.68 24.50 -13.70
CA GLY A 157 35.36 25.92 -13.88
C GLY A 157 35.17 26.67 -12.56
N ILE A 158 34.47 26.08 -11.59
CA ILE A 158 34.28 26.66 -10.25
C ILE A 158 35.64 26.86 -9.57
N HIS A 159 36.48 25.83 -9.54
CA HIS A 159 37.80 25.93 -8.92
C HIS A 159 38.68 27.00 -9.58
N GLN A 160 38.75 27.01 -10.92
CA GLN A 160 39.52 28.01 -11.65
C GLN A 160 39.01 29.44 -11.41
N SER A 161 37.70 29.64 -11.39
CA SER A 161 37.10 30.94 -11.11
C SER A 161 37.39 31.41 -9.70
N ALA A 162 37.38 30.50 -8.72
CA ALA A 162 37.73 30.79 -7.33
C ALA A 162 39.22 31.16 -7.19
N CYS A 163 40.11 30.43 -7.85
CA CYS A 163 41.54 30.74 -7.92
C CYS A 163 41.79 32.12 -8.53
N GLN A 164 41.14 32.42 -9.67
CA GLN A 164 41.24 33.73 -10.32
C GLN A 164 40.76 34.85 -9.41
N TYR A 165 39.59 34.68 -8.79
CA TYR A 165 39.03 35.64 -7.85
C TYR A 165 40.00 35.93 -6.68
N ALA A 166 40.53 34.88 -6.05
CA ALA A 166 41.47 35.05 -4.94
C ALA A 166 42.77 35.73 -5.37
N SER A 167 43.29 35.40 -6.56
CA SER A 167 44.51 36.02 -7.08
C SER A 167 44.35 37.51 -7.36
N VAL A 168 43.20 37.93 -7.91
CA VAL A 168 42.94 39.33 -8.30
C VAL A 168 42.56 40.18 -7.11
N PHE A 169 41.64 39.69 -6.26
CA PHE A 169 41.03 40.52 -5.22
C PHE A 169 41.68 40.34 -3.85
N LEU A 170 42.13 39.13 -3.52
CA LEU A 170 42.70 38.83 -2.21
C LEU A 170 44.23 38.80 -2.24
N ARG A 171 44.84 38.77 -3.43
CA ARG A 171 46.29 38.63 -3.65
C ARG A 171 46.90 37.46 -2.88
N VAL A 172 46.10 36.41 -2.68
CA VAL A 172 46.49 35.15 -2.04
C VAL A 172 46.08 33.97 -2.92
N GLN A 173 46.73 32.82 -2.73
CA GLN A 173 46.37 31.57 -3.39
C GLN A 173 45.94 30.53 -2.34
N PRO A 174 44.73 30.65 -1.78
CA PRO A 174 44.25 29.77 -0.72
C PRO A 174 43.79 28.40 -1.25
N PHE A 175 43.56 28.29 -2.57
CA PHE A 175 43.02 27.10 -3.20
C PHE A 175 44.15 26.24 -3.76
N THR A 176 44.24 25.02 -3.25
CA THR A 176 45.22 24.00 -3.65
C THR A 176 44.51 22.79 -4.26
N PRO A 177 45.24 21.89 -4.95
CA PRO A 177 44.71 20.59 -5.35
C PRO A 177 43.98 19.84 -4.22
N HIS A 178 44.47 19.97 -2.98
CA HIS A 178 43.81 19.40 -1.80
C HIS A 178 42.41 19.98 -1.59
N THR A 179 42.27 21.30 -1.55
CA THR A 179 40.96 21.96 -1.40
C THR A 179 39.98 21.64 -2.54
N TYR A 180 40.50 21.34 -3.73
CA TYR A 180 39.67 20.90 -4.86
C TYR A 180 39.09 19.50 -4.64
N LEU A 181 39.93 18.57 -4.18
CA LEU A 181 39.48 17.21 -3.84
C LEU A 181 38.47 17.24 -2.69
N GLU A 182 38.72 18.06 -1.67
CA GLU A 182 37.76 18.30 -0.58
C GLU A 182 36.45 18.83 -1.12
N PHE A 183 36.48 19.84 -2.00
CA PHE A 183 35.27 20.38 -2.64
C PHE A 183 34.44 19.28 -3.32
N ILE A 184 35.07 18.40 -4.09
CA ILE A 184 34.36 17.30 -4.78
C ILE A 184 33.78 16.31 -3.76
N ALA A 185 34.53 15.98 -2.69
CA ALA A 185 34.05 15.09 -1.63
C ALA A 185 32.84 15.69 -0.87
N HIS A 186 32.88 16.99 -0.57
CA HIS A 186 31.78 17.72 0.07
C HIS A 186 30.54 17.76 -0.84
N TYR A 187 30.73 18.01 -2.13
CA TYR A 187 29.65 17.94 -3.12
C TYR A 187 28.98 16.56 -3.09
N GLY A 188 29.76 15.48 -3.13
CA GLY A 188 29.24 14.12 -3.04
C GLY A 188 28.43 13.85 -1.78
N SER A 189 28.96 14.29 -0.64
CA SER A 189 28.31 14.13 0.67
C SER A 189 26.98 14.88 0.70
N LEU A 190 26.95 16.12 0.21
CA LEU A 190 25.73 16.93 0.12
C LEU A 190 24.69 16.30 -0.83
N CYS A 191 25.11 15.83 -1.99
CA CYS A 191 24.22 15.14 -2.94
C CYS A 191 23.60 13.89 -2.31
N SER A 192 24.38 13.09 -1.58
CA SER A 192 23.86 11.89 -0.90
C SER A 192 22.78 12.25 0.14
N LEU A 193 23.03 13.30 0.94
CA LEU A 193 22.09 13.77 1.97
C LEU A 193 20.79 14.25 1.34
N LEU A 194 20.88 15.08 0.30
CA LEU A 194 19.70 15.59 -0.41
C LEU A 194 18.92 14.46 -1.09
N HIS A 195 19.61 13.49 -1.69
CA HIS A 195 18.98 12.32 -2.30
C HIS A 195 18.20 11.50 -1.27
N GLN A 196 18.80 11.21 -0.12
CA GLN A 196 18.14 10.47 0.96
C GLN A 196 16.89 11.20 1.49
N GLN A 197 16.97 12.51 1.68
CA GLN A 197 15.81 13.32 2.09
C GLN A 197 14.69 13.26 1.05
N TRP A 198 15.04 13.39 -0.24
CA TRP A 198 14.06 13.30 -1.32
C TRP A 198 13.44 11.91 -1.41
N GLN A 199 14.25 10.85 -1.32
CA GLN A 199 13.77 9.48 -1.36
C GLN A 199 12.81 9.16 -0.19
N SER A 200 13.10 9.67 1.01
CA SER A 200 12.21 9.54 2.18
C SER A 200 10.86 10.22 1.95
N LYS A 201 10.87 11.46 1.44
CA LYS A 201 9.63 12.18 1.07
C LYS A 201 8.85 11.44 -0.02
N ASN A 202 9.54 10.94 -1.03
CA ASN A 202 8.92 10.21 -2.13
C ASN A 202 8.27 8.91 -1.62
N LYS A 203 8.98 8.11 -0.83
CA LYS A 203 8.43 6.89 -0.18
C LYS A 203 7.17 7.21 0.63
N ARG A 204 7.16 8.30 1.40
CA ARG A 204 5.97 8.74 2.15
C ARG A 204 4.79 9.04 1.23
N ILE A 205 5.02 9.79 0.15
CA ILE A 205 3.98 10.12 -0.83
C ILE A 205 3.47 8.86 -1.53
N THR A 206 4.36 7.99 -2.03
CA THR A 206 3.97 6.73 -2.66
C THR A 206 3.13 5.86 -1.72
N SER A 207 3.49 5.78 -0.44
CA SER A 207 2.68 5.04 0.56
C SER A 207 1.31 5.66 0.82
N ALA A 208 1.19 6.98 0.74
CA ALA A 208 -0.09 7.68 0.89
C ALA A 208 -0.98 7.43 -0.33
N LEU A 209 -0.42 7.51 -1.54
CA LEU A 209 -1.12 7.21 -2.79
C LEU A 209 -1.60 5.76 -2.82
N ALA A 210 -0.75 4.80 -2.44
CA ALA A 210 -1.15 3.39 -2.37
C ALA A 210 -2.34 3.16 -1.41
N ARG A 211 -2.37 3.87 -0.27
CA ARG A 211 -3.51 3.81 0.67
C ARG A 211 -4.77 4.45 0.09
N LEU A 212 -4.63 5.56 -0.63
CA LEU A 212 -5.76 6.20 -1.31
C LEU A 212 -6.33 5.31 -2.41
N ASP A 213 -5.50 4.60 -3.16
CA ASP A 213 -5.96 3.66 -4.18
C ASP A 213 -6.77 2.51 -3.56
N VAL A 214 -6.31 1.95 -2.43
CA VAL A 214 -7.05 0.91 -1.70
C VAL A 214 -8.40 1.44 -1.21
N LEU A 215 -8.43 2.66 -0.63
CA LEU A 215 -9.67 3.29 -0.18
C LEU A 215 -10.64 3.52 -1.34
N ASN A 216 -10.13 4.03 -2.48
CA ASN A 216 -10.93 4.28 -3.67
C ASN A 216 -11.54 2.99 -4.23
N ASN A 217 -10.74 1.92 -4.33
CA ASN A 217 -11.24 0.61 -4.77
C ASN A 217 -12.31 0.06 -3.81
N THR A 218 -12.11 0.22 -2.50
CA THR A 218 -13.09 -0.21 -1.48
C THR A 218 -14.39 0.59 -1.59
N ALA A 219 -14.29 1.92 -1.79
CA ALA A 219 -15.44 2.78 -1.99
C ALA A 219 -16.25 2.37 -3.22
N GLN A 220 -15.57 2.07 -4.35
CA GLN A 220 -16.22 1.59 -5.57
C GLN A 220 -16.92 0.23 -5.34
N GLN A 221 -16.32 -0.69 -4.58
CA GLN A 221 -16.97 -1.95 -4.21
C GLN A 221 -18.22 -1.73 -3.36
N HIS A 222 -18.16 -0.81 -2.39
CA HIS A 222 -19.30 -0.46 -1.54
C HIS A 222 -20.43 0.19 -2.34
N GLU A 223 -20.11 1.06 -3.30
CA GLU A 223 -21.08 1.66 -4.19
C GLU A 223 -21.83 0.60 -5.01
N GLN A 224 -21.08 -0.35 -5.61
CA GLN A 224 -21.70 -1.48 -6.31
C GLN A 224 -22.57 -2.34 -5.40
N HIS A 225 -22.15 -2.56 -4.15
CA HIS A 225 -22.94 -3.30 -3.17
C HIS A 225 -24.23 -2.57 -2.79
N LEU A 226 -24.17 -1.25 -2.61
CA LEU A 226 -25.34 -0.41 -2.34
C LEU A 226 -26.36 -0.46 -3.48
N LEU A 227 -25.90 -0.38 -4.74
CA LEU A 227 -26.79 -0.50 -5.91
C LEU A 227 -27.50 -1.86 -5.95
N ARG A 228 -26.79 -2.96 -5.64
CA ARG A 228 -27.39 -4.30 -5.55
C ARG A 228 -28.43 -4.39 -4.43
N LEU A 229 -28.12 -3.82 -3.26
CA LEU A 229 -29.05 -3.79 -2.13
C LEU A 229 -30.30 -2.96 -2.45
N GLN A 230 -30.15 -1.78 -3.05
CA GLN A 230 -31.28 -0.95 -3.47
C GLN A 230 -32.21 -1.71 -4.42
N LYS A 231 -31.66 -2.41 -5.42
CA LYS A 231 -32.44 -3.26 -6.32
C LYS A 231 -33.19 -4.36 -5.56
N LYS A 232 -32.52 -5.08 -4.65
CA LYS A 232 -33.14 -6.14 -3.86
C LYS A 232 -34.25 -5.62 -2.96
N VAL A 233 -34.07 -4.43 -2.37
CA VAL A 233 -35.10 -3.76 -1.57
C VAL A 233 -36.31 -3.42 -2.43
N ALA A 234 -36.11 -2.85 -3.62
CA ALA A 234 -37.21 -2.54 -4.54
C ALA A 234 -37.99 -3.82 -4.97
N GLU A 235 -37.28 -4.90 -5.30
CA GLU A 235 -37.89 -6.20 -5.62
C GLU A 235 -38.69 -6.76 -4.44
N THR A 236 -38.14 -6.70 -3.22
CA THR A 236 -38.82 -7.18 -2.01
C THR A 236 -40.05 -6.34 -1.69
N GLN A 237 -39.97 -5.01 -1.81
CA GLN A 237 -41.11 -4.11 -1.63
C GLN A 237 -42.21 -4.37 -2.66
N GLN A 238 -41.84 -4.67 -3.91
CA GLN A 238 -42.82 -5.04 -4.93
C GLN A 238 -43.50 -6.38 -4.58
N HIS A 239 -42.71 -7.38 -4.18
CA HIS A 239 -43.25 -8.67 -3.75
C HIS A 239 -44.17 -8.55 -2.54
N GLU A 240 -43.82 -7.72 -1.56
CA GLU A 240 -44.63 -7.42 -0.39
C GLU A 240 -45.97 -6.78 -0.80
N LYS A 241 -45.96 -5.80 -1.71
CA LYS A 241 -47.20 -5.20 -2.24
C LYS A 241 -48.10 -6.23 -2.92
N ASP A 242 -47.51 -7.14 -3.69
CA ASP A 242 -48.27 -8.18 -4.39
C ASP A 242 -48.84 -9.23 -3.43
N LEU A 243 -48.08 -9.60 -2.39
CA LEU A 243 -48.56 -10.45 -1.30
C LEU A 243 -49.71 -9.79 -0.52
N LEU A 244 -49.58 -8.51 -0.17
CA LEU A 244 -50.65 -7.76 0.51
C LEU A 244 -51.93 -7.75 -0.31
N LYS A 245 -51.85 -7.51 -1.63
CA LYS A 245 -53.01 -7.62 -2.53
C LYS A 245 -53.60 -9.02 -2.56
N ALA A 246 -52.78 -10.06 -2.63
CA ALA A 246 -53.24 -11.44 -2.64
C ALA A 246 -53.94 -11.84 -1.33
N VAL A 247 -53.39 -11.40 -0.19
CA VAL A 247 -54.01 -11.59 1.13
C VAL A 247 -55.35 -10.86 1.19
N GLN A 248 -55.41 -9.59 0.80
CA GLN A 248 -56.65 -8.82 0.82
C GLN A 248 -57.73 -9.42 -0.08
N ASN A 249 -57.36 -9.90 -1.27
CA ASN A 249 -58.30 -10.62 -2.15
C ASN A 249 -58.83 -11.89 -1.51
N LYS A 250 -57.96 -12.68 -0.85
CA LYS A 250 -58.38 -13.89 -0.12
C LYS A 250 -59.27 -13.57 1.07
N THR A 251 -58.96 -12.53 1.84
CA THR A 251 -59.79 -12.08 2.96
C THR A 251 -61.18 -11.66 2.46
N ASN A 252 -61.26 -10.86 1.40
CA ASN A 252 -62.54 -10.45 0.80
C ASN A 252 -63.36 -11.65 0.29
N LEU A 253 -62.70 -12.64 -0.33
CA LEU A 253 -63.35 -13.88 -0.77
C LEU A 253 -63.86 -14.71 0.42
N PHE A 254 -63.06 -14.79 1.48
CA PHE A 254 -63.42 -15.49 2.71
C PHE A 254 -64.61 -14.82 3.40
N GLU A 255 -64.61 -13.49 3.54
CA GLU A 255 -65.73 -12.72 4.09
C GLU A 255 -67.02 -12.95 3.30
N LYS A 256 -66.97 -12.85 1.95
CA LYS A 256 -68.14 -13.15 1.10
C LYS A 256 -68.64 -14.58 1.23
N THR A 257 -67.72 -15.54 1.41
CA THR A 257 -68.09 -16.95 1.60
C THR A 257 -68.71 -17.16 2.97
N LEU A 258 -68.20 -16.49 3.99
CA LEU A 258 -68.74 -16.50 5.34
C LEU A 258 -70.14 -15.88 5.38
N GLU A 259 -70.36 -14.74 4.72
CA GLU A 259 -71.69 -14.11 4.59
C GLU A 259 -72.70 -15.07 3.97
N LYS A 260 -72.35 -15.71 2.85
CA LYS A 260 -73.21 -16.72 2.20
C LYS A 260 -73.47 -17.92 3.10
N TYR A 261 -72.45 -18.43 3.79
CA TYR A 261 -72.60 -19.54 4.71
C TYR A 261 -73.56 -19.19 5.87
N VAL A 262 -73.45 -17.97 6.42
CA VAL A 262 -74.37 -17.49 7.47
C VAL A 262 -75.78 -17.34 6.93
N GLU A 263 -75.97 -16.82 5.72
CA GLU A 263 -77.27 -16.71 5.06
C GLU A 263 -77.92 -18.08 4.81
N GLU A 264 -77.17 -19.03 4.24
CA GLU A 264 -77.62 -20.41 4.02
C GLU A 264 -77.98 -21.11 5.34
N ARG A 265 -77.15 -20.93 6.38
CA ARG A 265 -77.42 -21.48 7.71
C ARG A 265 -78.68 -20.90 8.32
N ASN A 266 -78.89 -19.59 8.24
CA ASN A 266 -80.11 -18.95 8.73
C ASN A 266 -81.34 -19.44 7.97
N ASN A 267 -81.23 -19.67 6.66
CA ASN A 267 -82.32 -20.23 5.85
C ASN A 267 -82.63 -21.69 6.22
N LEU A 268 -81.60 -22.51 6.47
CA LEU A 268 -81.78 -23.87 6.98
C LEU A 268 -82.45 -23.88 8.36
N ASP A 269 -81.99 -23.06 9.31
CA ASP A 269 -82.60 -22.92 10.63
C ASP A 269 -84.08 -22.46 10.51
N TYR A 270 -84.38 -21.57 9.57
CA TYR A 270 -85.76 -21.14 9.30
C TYR A 270 -86.63 -22.29 8.77
N LEU A 271 -86.15 -23.04 7.77
CA LEU A 271 -86.86 -24.19 7.20
C LEU A 271 -87.04 -25.32 8.23
N GLU A 272 -86.04 -25.60 9.05
CA GLU A 272 -86.12 -26.58 10.13
C GLU A 272 -87.17 -26.17 11.17
N ASN A 273 -87.19 -24.90 11.58
CA ASN A 273 -88.23 -24.37 12.46
C ASN A 273 -89.62 -24.47 11.84
N GLN A 274 -89.78 -24.17 10.55
CA GLN A 274 -91.05 -24.29 9.83
C GLN A 274 -91.51 -25.75 9.75
N SER A 275 -90.61 -26.68 9.44
CA SER A 275 -90.89 -28.12 9.42
C SER A 275 -91.32 -28.62 10.80
N ASN A 276 -90.58 -28.27 11.85
CA ASN A 276 -90.92 -28.62 13.23
C ASN A 276 -92.28 -28.06 13.66
N GLN A 277 -92.65 -26.84 13.22
CA GLN A 277 -93.97 -26.28 13.48
C GLN A 277 -95.07 -27.03 12.73
N ALA A 278 -94.86 -27.36 11.45
CA ALA A 278 -95.80 -28.14 10.66
C ALA A 278 -96.01 -29.54 11.24
N GLU A 279 -94.93 -30.23 11.64
CA GLU A 279 -95.00 -31.52 12.32
C GLU A 279 -95.76 -31.44 13.65
N LYS A 280 -95.52 -30.41 14.47
CA LYS A 280 -96.28 -30.21 15.72
C LYS A 280 -97.78 -29.99 15.45
N GLN A 281 -98.12 -29.21 14.43
CA GLN A 281 -99.51 -29.00 14.04
C GLN A 281 -100.15 -30.31 13.58
N ILE A 282 -99.51 -31.03 12.66
CA ILE A 282 -100.00 -32.34 12.16
C ILE A 282 -100.12 -33.34 13.30
N ASN A 283 -99.11 -33.45 14.16
CA ASN A 283 -99.11 -34.39 15.28
C ASN A 283 -100.19 -34.07 16.31
N SER A 284 -100.46 -32.79 16.60
CA SER A 284 -101.55 -32.42 17.50
C SER A 284 -102.93 -32.82 16.94
N VAL A 285 -103.15 -32.62 15.63
CA VAL A 285 -104.37 -33.07 14.94
C VAL A 285 -104.45 -34.59 14.93
N PHE A 286 -103.35 -35.27 14.62
CA PHE A 286 -103.28 -36.73 14.56
C PHE A 286 -103.53 -37.39 15.91
N VAL A 287 -102.91 -36.91 16.98
CA VAL A 287 -103.14 -37.40 18.35
C VAL A 287 -104.57 -37.14 18.80
N SER A 288 -105.14 -35.97 18.47
CA SER A 288 -106.55 -35.67 18.73
C SER A 288 -107.48 -36.65 18.00
N ALA A 289 -107.23 -36.91 16.71
CA ALA A 289 -107.99 -37.88 15.92
C ALA A 289 -107.87 -39.31 16.49
N ILE A 290 -106.67 -39.75 16.88
CA ILE A 290 -106.48 -41.04 17.56
C ILE A 290 -107.25 -41.11 18.88
N ASN A 291 -107.25 -40.04 19.68
CA ASN A 291 -107.98 -40.03 20.94
C ASN A 291 -109.49 -40.10 20.71
N ILE A 292 -110.02 -39.42 19.70
CA ILE A 292 -111.44 -39.54 19.30
C ILE A 292 -111.75 -40.98 18.88
N LEU A 293 -110.89 -41.60 18.07
CA LEU A 293 -111.05 -43.00 17.66
C LEU A 293 -110.98 -43.97 18.86
N LYS A 294 -110.12 -43.72 19.86
CA LYS A 294 -110.05 -44.51 21.10
C LYS A 294 -111.29 -44.37 21.99
N CYS A 295 -112.01 -43.25 21.90
CA CYS A 295 -113.27 -43.03 22.60
C CYS A 295 -114.48 -43.66 21.89
N LEU A 296 -114.31 -44.26 20.71
CA LEU A 296 -115.38 -44.94 20.00
C LEU A 296 -115.79 -46.20 20.77
N ASN A 297 -117.04 -46.24 21.24
CA ASN A 297 -117.53 -47.43 21.92
C ASN A 297 -117.85 -48.53 20.89
N PRO A 298 -117.48 -49.80 21.17
CA PRO A 298 -117.79 -50.92 20.29
C PRO A 298 -119.30 -51.13 20.11
N SER A 299 -120.11 -50.73 21.11
CA SER A 299 -121.58 -50.79 21.05
C SER A 299 -122.18 -49.88 19.98
N ASP A 300 -121.62 -48.68 19.80
CA ASP A 300 -122.13 -47.70 18.83
C ASP A 300 -121.86 -48.18 17.39
N LEU A 301 -120.76 -48.89 17.18
CA LEU A 301 -120.45 -49.52 15.89
C LEU A 301 -121.34 -50.73 15.59
N GLU A 302 -121.67 -51.52 16.61
CA GLU A 302 -122.60 -52.64 16.46
C GLU A 302 -124.01 -52.14 16.08
N GLU A 303 -124.43 -50.96 16.57
CA GLU A 303 -125.66 -50.30 16.10
C GLU A 303 -125.60 -49.98 14.59
N VAL A 304 -124.51 -49.33 14.15
CA VAL A 304 -124.30 -48.99 12.73
C VAL A 304 -124.28 -50.24 11.85
N ARG A 305 -123.72 -51.36 12.33
CA ARG A 305 -123.67 -52.65 11.62
C ARG A 305 -125.05 -53.24 11.32
N HIS A 306 -126.05 -52.91 12.14
CA HIS A 306 -127.41 -53.42 12.04
C HIS A 306 -128.35 -52.54 11.21
N TYR A 307 -127.88 -51.41 10.66
CA TYR A 307 -128.68 -50.63 9.72
C TYR A 307 -129.05 -51.45 8.48
N ARG A 308 -130.36 -51.52 8.20
CA ARG A 308 -130.91 -52.08 6.95
C ARG A 308 -130.77 -51.11 5.80
N ASP A 309 -130.89 -49.82 6.08
CA ASP A 309 -130.68 -48.71 5.15
C ASP A 309 -130.00 -47.55 5.90
N PRO A 310 -128.67 -47.39 5.78
CA PRO A 310 -127.92 -46.39 6.54
C PRO A 310 -128.18 -44.97 6.00
N PRO A 311 -128.23 -43.95 6.87
CA PRO A 311 -128.32 -42.55 6.44
C PRO A 311 -127.14 -42.13 5.54
N ASP A 312 -127.37 -41.20 4.61
CA ASP A 312 -126.35 -40.72 3.64
C ASP A 312 -125.02 -40.29 4.28
N GLY A 313 -125.07 -39.70 5.48
CA GLY A 313 -123.87 -39.30 6.22
C GLY A 313 -123.00 -40.49 6.64
N VAL A 314 -123.62 -41.60 7.03
CA VAL A 314 -122.94 -42.84 7.42
C VAL A 314 -122.32 -43.49 6.19
N VAL A 315 -123.05 -43.57 5.06
CA VAL A 315 -122.53 -44.15 3.81
C VAL A 315 -121.26 -43.43 3.36
N LYS A 316 -121.24 -42.09 3.37
CA LYS A 316 -120.07 -41.31 2.95
C LYS A 316 -118.83 -41.52 3.84
N ILE A 317 -119.01 -41.63 5.16
CA ILE A 317 -117.91 -41.91 6.09
C ILE A 317 -117.41 -43.35 5.88
N MET A 318 -118.31 -44.31 5.69
CA MET A 318 -117.96 -45.71 5.48
C MET A 318 -117.26 -45.96 4.15
N ASP A 319 -117.66 -45.24 3.11
CA ASP A 319 -116.95 -45.23 1.83
C ASP A 319 -115.52 -44.67 1.99
N ALA A 320 -115.34 -43.60 2.78
CA ALA A 320 -114.02 -43.03 3.06
C ALA A 320 -113.12 -44.01 3.86
N ILE A 321 -113.68 -44.75 4.82
CA ILE A 321 -112.96 -45.81 5.55
C ILE A 321 -112.62 -46.96 4.58
N CYS A 322 -113.54 -47.39 3.72
CA CYS A 322 -113.24 -48.41 2.71
C CYS A 322 -112.08 -47.99 1.80
N LEU A 323 -112.03 -46.72 1.38
CA LEU A 323 -110.90 -46.18 0.62
C LEU A 323 -109.57 -46.22 1.41
N LEU A 324 -109.57 -45.82 2.69
CA LEU A 324 -108.38 -45.90 3.56
C LEU A 324 -107.86 -47.34 3.69
N PHE A 325 -108.75 -48.33 3.71
CA PHE A 325 -108.42 -49.77 3.78
C PHE A 325 -108.33 -50.45 2.40
N ASN A 326 -108.29 -49.69 1.30
CA ASN A 326 -108.23 -50.20 -0.09
C ASN A 326 -109.32 -51.23 -0.45
N ARG A 327 -110.57 -50.97 -0.05
CA ARG A 327 -111.77 -51.77 -0.38
C ARG A 327 -112.68 -51.02 -1.37
N PRO A 328 -113.49 -51.75 -2.17
CA PRO A 328 -114.43 -51.12 -3.09
C PRO A 328 -115.50 -50.32 -2.32
N LEU A 329 -115.92 -49.19 -2.90
CA LEU A 329 -116.98 -48.33 -2.36
C LEU A 329 -118.31 -49.09 -2.28
N GLY A 330 -119.14 -48.75 -1.30
CA GLY A 330 -120.45 -49.34 -1.10
C GLY A 330 -120.64 -49.96 0.28
N TRP A 331 -121.90 -49.90 0.75
CA TRP A 331 -122.29 -50.35 2.09
C TRP A 331 -121.97 -51.83 2.38
N GLU A 332 -122.09 -52.69 1.38
CA GLU A 332 -121.80 -54.12 1.53
C GLU A 332 -120.31 -54.38 1.84
N SER A 333 -119.41 -53.67 1.17
CA SER A 333 -117.96 -53.73 1.40
C SER A 333 -117.58 -53.19 2.78
N ALA A 334 -118.23 -52.10 3.20
CA ALA A 334 -118.04 -51.54 4.54
C ALA A 334 -118.49 -52.53 5.63
N LYS A 335 -119.63 -53.19 5.44
CA LYS A 335 -120.15 -54.20 6.38
C LYS A 335 -119.22 -55.41 6.51
N GLN A 336 -118.58 -55.81 5.42
CA GLN A 336 -117.55 -56.85 5.43
C GLN A 336 -116.30 -56.41 6.22
N LEU A 337 -115.88 -55.16 6.06
CA LEU A 337 -114.73 -54.59 6.77
C LEU A 337 -114.96 -54.58 8.30
N PHE A 338 -116.14 -54.14 8.76
CA PHE A 338 -116.49 -54.17 10.20
C PHE A 338 -116.61 -55.56 10.80
N SER A 339 -116.91 -56.56 9.98
CA SER A 339 -117.08 -57.94 10.45
C SER A 339 -115.76 -58.65 10.71
N GLN A 340 -114.62 -58.02 10.41
CA GLN A 340 -113.30 -58.57 10.70
C GLN A 340 -112.97 -58.41 12.19
N SER A 341 -112.51 -59.49 12.82
CA SER A 341 -112.21 -59.53 14.26
C SER A 341 -111.09 -58.58 14.70
N ASN A 342 -110.29 -58.08 13.76
CA ASN A 342 -109.16 -57.19 13.98
C ASN A 342 -109.42 -55.73 13.56
N PHE A 343 -110.67 -55.35 13.25
CA PHE A 343 -110.96 -54.01 12.71
C PHE A 343 -110.61 -52.85 13.67
N PHE A 344 -110.71 -53.08 14.98
CA PHE A 344 -110.40 -52.08 16.01
C PHE A 344 -108.91 -51.98 16.39
N GLN A 345 -108.06 -52.89 15.88
CA GLN A 345 -106.62 -52.91 16.13
C GLN A 345 -105.88 -52.18 15.01
#